data_AF-A0A7W5JW99-F1
#
_entry.id   AF-A0A7W5JW99-F1
#
_cell.length_a   1.000
_cell.length_b   1.000
_cell.length_c   1.000
_cell.angle_alpha   90.00
_cell.angle_beta   90.00
_cell.angle_gamma   90.00
#
_symmetry.space_group_name_H-M   'P 1'
#
loop_
_entity.id
_entity.type
_entity.pdbx_description
1 polymer ?
#
loop_
_entity_poly.entity_id
_entity_poly.type
_entity_poly.pdbx_seq_one_letter_code
_entity_poly.pdbx_strand_id
1 'polypeptide(L)'
;MPVDVLGLTYDFWFRLAEADDNLEAGELPTEPDADGLLYYVRFRRAGDTATPTWPDSGGTADIEVAVRAAEALAPSPIRWEPPAQ
;
A
#
# COMPACT_ATOMS: atom_id res chain seq x y z
N MET A 1 -0.78 -17.31 3.76
CA MET A 1 -0.37 -16.17 4.61
C MET A 1 -1.42 -15.09 4.43
N PRO A 2 -1.84 -14.38 5.48
CA PRO A 2 -2.78 -13.26 5.34
C PRO A 2 -2.13 -12.14 4.51
N VAL A 3 -2.94 -11.43 3.72
CA VAL A 3 -2.55 -10.31 2.86
C VAL A 3 -3.63 -9.25 2.93
N ASP A 4 -3.21 -8.00 3.08
CA ASP A 4 -4.11 -6.85 2.94
C ASP A 4 -3.71 -5.99 1.75
N VAL A 5 -4.72 -5.39 1.11
CA VAL A 5 -4.55 -4.21 0.27
C VAL A 5 -5.08 -3.01 1.04
N LEU A 6 -4.21 -2.04 1.29
CA LEU A 6 -4.48 -0.84 2.07
C LEU A 6 -4.67 0.35 1.15
N GLY A 7 -5.77 1.08 1.29
CA GLY A 7 -5.94 2.40 0.68
C GLY A 7 -5.51 3.49 1.67
N LEU A 8 -4.49 4.27 1.31
CA LEU A 8 -4.03 5.44 2.07
C LEU A 8 -4.31 6.72 1.29
N THR A 9 -4.75 7.78 1.98
CA THR A 9 -5.00 9.10 1.36
C THR A 9 -3.73 9.93 1.17
N TYR A 10 -2.56 9.32 1.31
CA TYR A 10 -1.25 9.95 1.21
C TYR A 10 -0.22 8.92 0.75
N ASP A 11 0.88 9.40 0.16
CA ASP A 11 1.99 8.53 -0.19
C ASP A 11 2.84 8.21 1.05
N PHE A 12 2.76 6.96 1.52
CA PHE A 12 3.48 6.51 2.70
C PHE A 12 5.00 6.67 2.57
N TRP A 13 5.56 6.28 1.43
CA TRP A 13 7.01 6.27 1.24
C TRP A 13 7.56 7.69 1.09
N PHE A 14 6.81 8.55 0.39
CA PHE A 14 7.14 9.97 0.33
C PHE A 14 7.12 10.62 1.72
N ARG A 15 6.08 10.36 2.53
CA ARG A 15 5.96 10.92 3.89
C ARG A 15 7.04 10.40 4.85
N LEU A 16 7.45 9.15 4.67
CA LEU A 16 8.57 8.59 5.44
C LEU A 16 9.89 9.25 5.04
N ALA A 17 10.16 9.37 3.74
CA ALA A 17 11.37 10.05 3.24
C ALA A 17 11.39 11.54 3.63
N GLU A 18 10.24 12.22 3.62
CA GLU A 18 10.09 13.60 4.11
C GLU A 18 10.46 13.71 5.60
N ALA A 19 9.96 12.77 6.42
CA ALA A 19 10.21 12.77 7.86
C ALA A 19 11.68 12.45 8.21
N ASP A 20 12.35 11.64 7.39
CA ASP A 20 13.74 11.25 7.55
C ASP A 20 14.73 12.21 6.84
N ASP A 21 14.26 13.32 6.28
CA ASP A 21 15.04 14.28 5.48
C ASP A 21 15.84 13.61 4.34
N ASN A 22 15.22 12.62 3.71
CA ASN A 22 15.81 11.75 2.69
C ASN A 22 15.07 11.81 1.35
N LEU A 23 14.30 12.87 1.10
CA LEU A 23 13.71 13.12 -0.21
C LEU A 23 14.79 13.52 -1.21
N GLU A 24 14.71 12.98 -2.42
CA GLU A 24 15.53 13.45 -3.52
C GLU A 24 15.11 14.87 -3.95
N ALA A 25 16.03 15.63 -4.53
CA ALA A 25 15.77 16.99 -4.94
C ALA A 25 14.69 17.04 -6.05
N GLY A 26 13.52 17.57 -5.70
CA GLY A 26 12.37 17.66 -6.60
C GLY A 26 11.53 16.39 -6.67
N GLU A 27 11.75 15.42 -5.78
CA GLU A 27 10.85 14.29 -5.60
C GLU A 27 9.44 14.78 -5.24
N LEU A 28 8.43 14.16 -5.86
CA LEU A 28 7.02 14.46 -5.65
C LEU A 28 6.30 13.18 -5.21
N PRO A 29 5.23 13.28 -4.40
CA PRO A 29 4.45 12.11 -4.02
C PRO A 29 3.78 11.48 -5.23
N THR A 30 3.54 10.17 -5.15
CA THR A 30 2.75 9.45 -6.15
C THR A 30 1.34 10.03 -6.22
N GLU A 31 0.81 10.20 -7.43
CA GLU A 31 -0.56 10.67 -7.62
C GLU A 31 -1.57 9.57 -7.24
N PRO A 32 -2.59 9.87 -6.41
CA PRO A 32 -3.61 8.92 -6.03
C PRO A 32 -4.62 8.67 -7.16
N ASP A 33 -5.51 7.71 -6.92
CA ASP A 33 -6.68 7.45 -7.77
C ASP A 33 -7.73 8.58 -7.71
N ALA A 34 -8.85 8.39 -8.42
CA ALA A 34 -9.93 9.37 -8.47
C ALA A 34 -10.61 9.63 -7.11
N ASP A 35 -10.53 8.68 -6.18
CA ASP A 35 -11.07 8.78 -4.82
C ASP A 35 -10.01 9.32 -3.82
N GLY A 36 -8.81 9.66 -4.30
CA GLY A 36 -7.72 10.18 -3.50
C GLY A 36 -6.96 9.09 -2.73
N LEU A 37 -7.02 7.84 -3.18
CA LEU A 37 -6.37 6.69 -2.54
C LEU A 37 -5.14 6.21 -3.32
N LEU A 38 -4.11 5.81 -2.57
CA LEU A 38 -3.01 4.99 -3.02
C LEU A 38 -3.11 3.62 -2.37
N TYR A 39 -3.04 2.58 -3.20
CA TYR A 39 -3.14 1.19 -2.79
C TYR A 39 -1.75 0.60 -2.54
N TYR A 40 -1.63 -0.09 -1.41
CA TYR A 40 -0.41 -0.76 -0.98
C TYR A 40 -0.71 -2.19 -0.57
N VAL A 41 0.25 -3.10 -0.76
CA VAL A 41 0.16 -4.49 -0.32
C VAL A 41 0.87 -4.65 1.01
N ARG A 42 0.29 -5.44 1.92
CA ARG A 42 0.89 -5.78 3.22
C ARG A 42 0.77 -7.29 3.46
N PHE A 43 1.91 -7.95 3.63
CA PHE A 43 2.06 -9.36 3.97
C PHE A 43 2.48 -9.56 5.43
N ARG A 44 3.51 -8.82 5.88
CA ARG A 44 4.16 -9.07 7.18
C ARG A 44 3.30 -8.66 8.38
N ARG A 45 2.40 -7.69 8.17
CA ARG A 45 1.51 -7.11 9.19
C ARG A 45 0.05 -7.18 8.77
N ALA A 46 -0.32 -8.16 7.96
CA ALA A 46 -1.69 -8.32 7.53
C ALA A 46 -2.64 -8.53 8.73
N GLY A 47 -3.77 -7.84 8.74
CA GLY A 47 -4.73 -7.77 9.85
C GLY A 47 -4.37 -6.77 10.97
N ASP A 48 -3.21 -6.10 10.91
CA ASP A 48 -2.84 -5.09 11.91
C ASP A 48 -3.59 -3.77 11.66
N THR A 49 -4.28 -3.27 12.67
CA THR A 49 -5.05 -2.01 12.58
C THR A 49 -4.31 -0.82 13.20
N ALA A 50 -3.12 -1.04 13.76
CA ALA A 50 -2.32 0.02 14.34
C ALA A 50 -1.78 0.98 13.25
N THR A 51 -1.87 2.29 13.54
CA THR A 51 -1.30 3.36 12.73
C THR A 51 -0.05 3.95 13.39
N PRO A 52 1.04 4.23 12.65
CA PRO A 52 1.17 4.05 11.20
C PRO A 52 1.36 2.58 10.81
N THR A 53 0.65 2.18 9.74
CA THR A 53 0.87 0.89 9.09
C THR A 53 2.18 0.92 8.30
N TRP A 54 2.76 -0.25 8.04
CA TRP A 54 3.91 -0.36 7.14
C TRP A 54 3.54 -1.26 5.96
N PRO A 55 3.45 -0.70 4.75
CA PRO A 55 3.25 -1.48 3.55
C PRO A 55 4.53 -2.23 3.16
N ASP A 56 4.35 -3.31 2.40
CA ASP A 56 5.42 -4.15 1.85
C ASP A 56 5.67 -3.87 0.34
N SER A 57 4.86 -3.00 -0.27
CA SER A 57 4.99 -2.56 -1.66
C SER A 57 5.09 -1.04 -1.78
N GLY A 58 5.44 -0.56 -2.98
CA GLY A 58 5.16 0.83 -3.38
C GLY A 58 3.66 1.10 -3.51
N GLY A 59 3.29 2.39 -3.53
CA GLY A 59 1.91 2.83 -3.71
C GLY A 59 1.52 2.84 -5.19
N THR A 60 0.27 2.48 -5.48
CA THR A 60 -0.28 2.56 -6.84
C THR A 60 -1.69 3.15 -6.81
N ALA A 61 -2.06 3.90 -7.85
CA ALA A 61 -3.40 4.46 -8.03
C ALA A 61 -4.42 3.44 -8.55
N ASP A 62 -4.07 2.16 -8.66
CA ASP A 62 -4.97 1.11 -9.15
C ASP A 62 -4.99 -0.09 -8.20
N ILE A 63 -6.15 -0.34 -7.59
CA ILE A 63 -6.35 -1.47 -6.68
C ILE A 63 -6.14 -2.82 -7.37
N GLU A 64 -6.50 -2.94 -8.66
CA GLU A 64 -6.26 -4.18 -9.41
C GLU A 64 -4.77 -4.45 -9.59
N VAL A 65 -3.98 -3.39 -9.78
CA VAL A 65 -2.52 -3.52 -9.88
C VAL A 65 -1.94 -3.98 -8.55
N ALA A 66 -2.40 -3.43 -7.42
CA ALA A 66 -1.98 -3.87 -6.10
C ALA A 66 -2.36 -5.34 -5.84
N VAL A 67 -3.59 -5.75 -6.18
CA VAL A 67 -4.06 -7.14 -6.05
C VAL A 67 -3.21 -8.09 -6.89
N ARG A 68 -2.97 -7.77 -8.17
CA ARG A 68 -2.15 -8.62 -9.05
C ARG A 68 -0.71 -8.73 -8.57
N ALA A 69 -0.13 -7.63 -8.06
CA ALA A 69 1.20 -7.65 -7.46
C ALA A 69 1.25 -8.57 -6.24
N ALA A 70 0.21 -8.53 -5.40
CA ALA A 70 0.11 -9.42 -4.24
C ALA A 70 0.02 -10.90 -4.65
N GLU A 71 -0.83 -11.21 -5.64
CA GLU A 71 -1.03 -12.56 -6.15
C GLU A 71 0.23 -13.13 -6.81
N ALA A 72 1.01 -12.30 -7.52
CA ALA A 72 2.27 -12.71 -8.14
C ALA A 72 3.36 -13.08 -7.12
N LEU A 73 3.32 -12.49 -5.93
CA LEU A 73 4.29 -12.72 -4.86
C LEU A 73 3.86 -13.82 -3.89
N ALA A 74 2.56 -14.16 -3.85
CA ALA A 74 2.05 -15.15 -2.93
C ALA A 74 2.45 -16.58 -3.36
N PRO A 75 2.95 -17.43 -2.43
CA PRO A 75 3.29 -18.83 -2.74
C PRO A 75 2.06 -19.73 -2.94
N SER A 76 0.85 -19.19 -2.73
CA SER A 76 -0.43 -19.88 -2.85
C SER A 76 -1.50 -18.89 -3.28
N PRO A 77 -2.61 -19.33 -3.93
CA PRO A 77 -3.71 -18.44 -4.28
C PRO A 77 -4.25 -17.67 -3.06
N ILE A 78 -4.51 -16.37 -3.24
CA ILE A 78 -5.12 -15.51 -2.23
C ILE A 78 -6.64 -15.61 -2.38
N ARG A 79 -7.35 -15.77 -1.26
CA ARG A 79 -8.79 -15.58 -1.20
C ARG A 79 -9.07 -14.22 -0.58
N TRP A 80 -9.51 -13.29 -1.41
CA TRP A 80 -9.86 -11.94 -0.98
C TRP A 80 -11.20 -11.94 -0.26
N GLU A 81 -11.25 -11.28 0.89
CA GLU A 81 -12.50 -10.94 1.57
C GLU A 81 -12.78 -9.45 1.34
N PRO A 82 -14.03 -9.07 1.04
CA PRO A 82 -14.37 -7.66 0.96
C PRO A 82 -14.14 -6.99 2.32
N PRO A 83 -13.87 -5.67 2.35
CA PRO A 83 -13.72 -4.95 3.60
C PRO A 83 -14.95 -5.18 4.50
N ALA A 84 -14.71 -5.41 5.79
CA ALA A 84 -15.78 -5.50 6.76
C ALA A 84 -16.54 -4.16 6.78
N GLN A 85 -17.86 -4.24 6.55
CA GLN A 85 -18.77 -3.08 6.59
C GLN A 85 -18.90 -2.51 8.00
#